data_AF-A0A3D5JXZ0-F1
#
_entry.id   AF-A0A3D5JXZ0-F1
#
_cell.length_a   1.000
_cell.length_b   1.000
_cell.length_c   1.000
_cell.angle_alpha   90.00
_cell.angle_beta   90.00
_cell.angle_gamma   90.00
#
_symmetry.space_group_name_H-M   'P 1'
#
loop_
_entity.id
_entity.type
_entity.pdbx_description
1 polymer ?
#
loop_
_entity_poly.entity_id
_entity_poly.type
_entity_poly.pdbx_seq_one_letter_code
_entity_poly.pdbx_strand_id
1 'polypeptide(L)' 'MQPRKAQIKRDTGETKIRLSLNIDGKGKSKIATGIPFFDHML' A
#
# COMPACT_ATOMS: atom_id res chain seq x y z
N MET A 1 -22.04 -7.89 5.61
CA MET A 1 -20.83 -7.21 6.13
C MET A 1 -20.24 -6.35 5.03
N GLN A 2 -19.80 -5.14 5.34
CA GLN A 2 -19.10 -4.30 4.36
C GLN A 2 -17.64 -4.77 4.22
N PRO A 3 -17.05 -4.76 3.01
CA PRO A 3 -15.67 -5.20 2.80
C PRO A 3 -14.69 -4.27 3.51
N ARG A 4 -13.69 -4.83 4.23
CA ARG A 4 -12.69 -4.05 4.97
C ARG A 4 -11.57 -3.60 4.03
N LYS A 5 -11.88 -2.60 3.21
CA LYS A 5 -10.99 -2.04 2.18
C LYS A 5 -10.78 -0.55 2.39
N ALA A 6 -9.56 -0.08 2.15
CA ALA A 6 -9.22 1.33 2.21
C ALA A 6 -8.28 1.71 1.06
N GLN A 7 -8.45 2.93 0.55
CA GLN A 7 -7.53 3.54 -0.39
C GLN A 7 -7.09 4.89 0.16
N ILE A 8 -5.78 5.12 0.18
CA ILE A 8 -5.18 6.32 0.75
C ILE A 8 -4.23 6.93 -0.29
N LYS A 9 -4.32 8.24 -0.46
CA LYS A 9 -3.38 9.05 -1.23
C LYS A 9 -2.79 10.10 -0.30
N ARG A 10 -1.46 10.18 -0.24
CA ARG A 10 -0.74 11.18 0.56
C ARG A 10 0.32 11.83 -0.29
N ASP A 11 0.15 13.12 -0.55
CA ASP A 11 1.11 13.91 -1.30
C ASP A 11 1.68 14.98 -0.35
N THR A 12 3.00 15.04 -0.27
CA THR A 12 3.77 16.03 0.50
C THR A 12 4.89 16.59 -0.38
N GLY A 13 5.63 17.58 0.12
CA GLY A 13 6.82 18.09 -0.57
C GLY A 13 7.91 17.03 -0.75
N GLU A 14 8.00 16.06 0.16
CA GLU A 14 9.06 15.03 0.11
C GLU A 14 8.64 13.78 -0.66
N THR A 15 7.39 13.33 -0.50
CA THR A 15 6.93 12.05 -1.03
C THR A 15 5.49 12.08 -1.54
N LYS A 16 5.21 11.23 -2.52
CA LYS A 16 3.86 10.96 -3.05
C LYS A 16 3.58 9.48 -2.90
N ILE A 17 2.56 9.14 -2.11
CA ILE A 17 2.24 7.76 -1.72
C ILE A 17 0.81 7.43 -2.15
N ARG A 18 0.63 6.25 -2.74
CA ARG A 18 -0.68 5.65 -3.03
C ARG A 18 -0.73 4.26 -2.43
N LEU A 19 -1.75 3.98 -1.65
CA LEU A 19 -1.93 2.70 -0.96
C LEU A 19 -3.37 2.20 -1.16
N SER A 20 -3.51 0.91 -1.43
CA SER A 20 -4.78 0.20 -1.42
C SER A 20 -4.63 -1.04 -0.56
N LEU A 21 -5.42 -1.15 0.51
CA LEU A 21 -5.38 -2.26 1.44
C LEU A 21 -6.74 -2.97 1.48
N ASN A 22 -6.70 -4.30 1.46
CA ASN A 22 -7.85 -5.15 1.68
C ASN A 22 -7.51 -6.16 2.78
N ILE A 23 -8.13 -6.02 3.96
CA ILE A 23 -7.86 -6.90 5.11
C ILE A 23 -8.40 -8.32 4.86
N ASP A 24 -9.46 -8.45 4.05
CA ASP A 24 -10.06 -9.73 3.65
C ASP A 24 -9.39 -10.31 2.37
N GLY A 25 -8.15 -9.92 2.09
CA GLY A 25 -7.40 -10.32 0.89
C GLY A 25 -6.83 -11.74 0.95
N LYS A 26 -6.21 -12.17 -0.16
CA LYS A 26 -5.57 -13.50 -0.30
C LYS A 26 -4.03 -13.43 -0.34
N GLY A 27 -3.43 -12.44 0.33
CA GLY A 27 -1.96 -12.28 0.37
C GLY A 27 -1.30 -11.81 -0.93
N LYS A 28 -2.07 -11.21 -1.86
CA LYS A 28 -1.49 -10.58 -3.06
C LYS A 28 -0.99 -9.19 -2.71
N SER A 29 0.31 -8.94 -2.87
CA SER A 29 0.93 -7.62 -2.71
C SER A 29 1.63 -7.20 -4.01
N LYS A 30 1.63 -5.89 -4.28
CA LYS A 30 2.44 -5.26 -5.32
C LYS A 30 2.97 -3.96 -4.72
N ILE A 31 4.26 -3.96 -4.41
CA ILE A 31 4.91 -2.89 -3.65
C ILE A 31 6.08 -2.37 -4.45
N ALA A 32 6.14 -1.05 -4.58
CA ALA A 32 7.14 -0.34 -5.35
C ALA A 32 7.36 1.03 -4.70
N THR A 33 8.09 1.03 -3.59
CA THR A 33 8.47 2.25 -2.86
C THR A 33 9.72 2.90 -3.46
N GLY A 34 10.47 2.16 -4.30
CA GLY A 34 11.75 2.58 -4.86
C GLY A 34 12.94 2.22 -3.97
N ILE A 35 12.70 1.62 -2.80
CA ILE A 35 13.73 1.12 -1.88
C ILE A 35 13.60 -0.41 -1.85
N PRO A 36 14.50 -1.16 -2.53
CA PRO A 36 14.32 -2.60 -2.73
C PRO A 36 14.19 -3.42 -1.44
N PHE A 37 14.94 -3.06 -0.40
CA PHE A 37 14.85 -3.74 0.89
C PHE A 37 13.52 -3.50 1.60
N PHE A 38 12.96 -2.30 1.45
CA PHE A 38 11.66 -1.98 2.05
C PHE A 38 10.51 -2.65 1.30
N ASP A 39 10.61 -2.75 -0.03
CA ASP A 39 9.66 -3.51 -0.86
C ASP A 39 9.65 -5.00 -0.51
N HIS A 40 10.76 -5.56 -0.03
CA HIS A 40 10.84 -6.94 0.44
C HIS A 40 10.18 -7.16 1.80
N MET A 41 10.20 -6.15 2.68
CA MET A 41 9.67 -6.26 4.04
C MET A 41 8.15 -6.10 4.13
N LEU A 42 7.55 -5.38 3.19
CA LEU A 42 6.11 -5.11 3.13
C LEU A 42 5.36 -6.17 2.30
#